data_AF-A0A239KSJ1-F1
#
_entry.id   AF-A0A239KSJ1-F1
#
_cell.length_a   1.000
_cell.length_b   1.000
_cell.length_c   1.000
_cell.angle_alpha   90.00
_cell.angle_beta   90.00
_cell.angle_gamma   90.00
#
_symmetry.space_group_name_H-M   'P 1'
#
loop_
_entity.id
_entity.type
_entity.pdbx_description
1 polymer ?
#
loop_
_entity_poly.entity_id
_entity_poly.type
_entity_poly.pdbx_seq_one_letter_code
_entity_poly.pdbx_strand_id
1 'polypeptide(L)'
;MGSDSAMTSITTMEDAMPKPRDKTPALDAFLARKAEIDTMLARLTALSDEHFNVAPDDIHWGHVGTLATYAELLKRITDAAFHEGEHAD
;
A
#
# COMPACT_ATOMS: atom_id res chain seq x y z
N MET A 1 12.67 -1.08 -69.28
CA MET A 1 13.53 -1.43 -68.12
C MET A 1 13.93 -0.15 -67.41
N GLY A 2 13.86 -0.12 -66.07
CA GLY A 2 14.24 1.00 -65.19
C GLY A 2 13.04 1.89 -64.84
N SER A 3 12.16 1.54 -63.91
CA SER A 3 12.33 1.50 -62.44
C SER A 3 12.83 2.82 -61.88
N ASP A 4 11.90 3.68 -61.45
CA ASP A 4 12.16 4.68 -60.42
C ASP A 4 10.93 4.79 -59.48
N SER A 5 10.65 3.67 -58.81
CA SER A 5 9.75 3.61 -57.65
C SER A 5 10.62 3.49 -56.41
N ALA A 6 11.11 4.62 -55.90
CA ALA A 6 11.84 4.66 -54.65
C ALA A 6 11.55 5.97 -53.89
N MET A 7 10.27 6.25 -53.61
CA MET A 7 9.89 7.35 -52.71
C MET A 7 8.72 7.02 -51.76
N THR A 8 8.36 5.73 -51.63
CA THR A 8 7.24 5.30 -50.78
C THR A 8 7.68 4.25 -49.76
N SER A 9 8.68 4.56 -48.92
CA SER A 9 9.10 3.62 -47.86
C SER A 9 9.39 4.25 -46.50
N ILE A 10 9.11 5.55 -46.27
CA ILE A 10 9.52 6.20 -45.01
C ILE A 10 8.41 6.29 -43.94
N THR A 11 7.18 5.78 -44.18
CA THR A 11 6.04 6.02 -43.27
C THR A 11 5.77 4.93 -42.22
N THR A 12 6.52 3.82 -42.16
CA THR A 12 6.08 2.67 -41.33
C THR A 12 6.89 2.40 -40.07
N MET A 13 7.82 3.27 -39.66
CA MET A 13 8.67 3.01 -38.48
C MET A 13 8.39 3.87 -37.23
N GLU A 14 7.40 4.77 -37.25
CA GLU A 14 7.05 5.58 -36.05
C GLU A 14 6.03 4.90 -35.12
N ASP A 15 5.40 3.79 -35.54
CA ASP A 15 4.34 3.13 -34.77
C ASP A 15 4.85 2.14 -33.70
N ALA A 16 6.17 1.89 -33.64
CA ALA A 16 6.78 0.88 -32.77
C ALA A 16 7.47 1.45 -31.51
N MET A 17 7.17 2.69 -31.11
CA MET A 17 7.59 3.18 -29.80
C MET A 17 6.54 2.77 -28.75
N PRO A 18 6.83 1.87 -27.79
CA PRO A 18 5.89 1.60 -26.72
C PRO A 18 5.65 2.89 -25.95
N LYS A 19 4.42 3.42 -26.02
CA LYS A 19 4.00 4.57 -25.21
C LYS A 19 4.37 4.30 -23.75
N PRO A 20 4.97 5.27 -23.04
CA PRO A 20 5.21 5.14 -21.61
C PRO A 20 3.91 4.71 -20.94
N ARG A 21 3.93 3.57 -20.23
CA ARG A 21 2.76 3.11 -19.48
C ARG A 21 2.36 4.23 -18.53
N ASP A 22 1.17 4.77 -18.72
CA ASP A 22 0.63 5.79 -17.85
C ASP A 22 0.49 5.19 -16.44
N LYS A 23 1.35 5.65 -15.52
CA LYS A 23 1.38 5.18 -14.12
C LYS A 23 0.36 5.89 -13.26
N THR A 24 -0.34 6.90 -13.79
CA THR A 24 -1.28 7.75 -13.05
C THR A 24 -2.35 6.93 -12.32
N PRO A 25 -3.01 5.94 -12.94
CA PRO A 25 -4.04 5.15 -12.23
C PRO A 25 -3.49 4.33 -11.05
N ALA A 26 -2.26 3.82 -11.17
CA ALA A 26 -1.63 3.04 -10.10
C ALA A 26 -1.17 3.94 -8.95
N LEU A 27 -0.66 5.13 -9.27
CA LEU A 27 -0.28 6.14 -8.27
C LEU A 27 -1.51 6.62 -7.49
N ASP A 28 -2.60 6.94 -8.17
CA ASP A 28 -3.85 7.37 -7.53
C ASP A 28 -4.40 6.28 -6.60
N ALA A 29 -4.43 5.03 -7.07
CA ALA A 29 -4.85 3.89 -6.26
C ALA A 29 -3.95 3.69 -5.03
N PHE A 30 -2.64 3.87 -5.18
CA PHE A 30 -1.69 3.80 -4.06
C PHE A 30 -1.94 4.90 -3.02
N LEU A 31 -2.09 6.16 -3.46
CA LEU A 31 -2.35 7.30 -2.58
C LEU A 31 -3.68 7.15 -1.84
N ALA A 32 -4.72 6.66 -2.52
CA ALA A 32 -6.00 6.36 -1.88
C ALA A 32 -5.84 5.32 -0.76
N ARG A 33 -5.13 4.21 -1.03
CA ARG A 33 -4.89 3.17 -0.01
C ARG A 33 -4.04 3.65 1.15
N LYS A 34 -3.03 4.49 0.87
CA LYS A 34 -2.24 5.12 1.92
C LYS A 34 -3.12 6.01 2.81
N ALA A 35 -3.95 6.86 2.23
CA ALA A 35 -4.83 7.75 2.98
C ALA A 35 -5.85 6.99 3.85
N GLU A 36 -6.38 5.87 3.34
CA GLU A 36 -7.23 4.94 4.11
C GLU A 36 -6.47 4.39 5.33
N ILE A 37 -5.24 3.89 5.14
CA ILE A 37 -4.40 3.36 6.23
C ILE A 37 -4.05 4.46 7.24
N ASP A 38 -3.61 5.65 6.80
CA ASP A 38 -3.28 6.77 7.68
C ASP A 38 -4.48 7.15 8.57
N THR A 39 -5.69 7.13 7.99
CA THR A 39 -6.93 7.41 8.73
C THR A 39 -7.21 6.34 9.78
N MET A 40 -7.01 5.06 9.45
CA MET A 40 -7.19 3.96 10.40
C MET A 40 -6.18 4.02 11.55
N LEU A 41 -4.92 4.36 11.25
CA LEU A 41 -3.88 4.53 12.27
C LEU A 41 -4.20 5.68 13.22
N ALA A 42 -4.62 6.84 12.69
CA ALA A 42 -5.01 7.98 13.51
C ALA A 42 -6.17 7.65 14.47
N ARG A 43 -7.16 6.87 14.01
CA ARG A 43 -8.27 6.39 14.85
C ARG A 43 -7.80 5.46 15.97
N LEU A 44 -6.85 4.56 15.69
CA LEU A 44 -6.28 3.67 16.70
C LEU A 44 -5.45 4.43 17.72
N THR A 45 -4.68 5.43 17.30
CA THR A 45 -3.94 6.32 18.22
C THR A 45 -4.90 7.05 19.16
N ALA A 46 -5.95 7.68 18.64
CA ALA A 46 -6.94 8.36 19.46
C ALA A 46 -7.62 7.41 20.47
N LEU A 47 -7.97 6.20 20.02
CA LEU A 47 -8.54 5.18 20.90
C LEU A 47 -7.56 4.74 22.00
N SER A 48 -6.26 4.66 21.67
CA SER A 48 -5.21 4.36 22.65
C SER A 48 -5.07 5.47 23.69
N ASP A 49 -5.12 6.74 23.27
CA ASP A 49 -5.09 7.90 24.17
C ASP A 49 -6.29 7.88 25.14
N GLU A 50 -7.45 7.40 24.67
CA GLU A 50 -8.66 7.17 25.45
C GLU A 50 -8.65 5.83 26.22
N HIS A 51 -7.49 5.19 26.40
CA HIS A 51 -7.32 3.93 27.15
C HIS A 51 -8.21 2.80 26.60
N PHE A 52 -8.42 2.78 25.28
CA PHE A 52 -9.35 1.88 24.60
C PHE A 52 -10.79 1.96 25.13
N ASN A 53 -11.20 3.12 25.65
CA ASN A 53 -12.50 3.35 26.29
C ASN A 53 -12.77 2.44 27.50
N VAL A 54 -11.72 2.00 28.21
CA VAL A 54 -11.84 1.21 29.44
C VAL A 54 -11.37 2.03 30.62
N ALA A 55 -12.25 2.25 31.60
CA ALA A 55 -11.88 2.88 32.86
C ALA A 55 -10.96 1.95 33.67
N PRO A 56 -9.95 2.47 34.39
CA PRO A 56 -9.02 1.64 35.16
C PRO A 56 -9.69 0.66 36.13
N ASP A 57 -10.79 1.07 36.76
CA ASP A 57 -11.52 0.25 37.74
C ASP A 57 -12.34 -0.89 37.10
N ASP A 58 -12.59 -0.83 35.79
CA ASP A 58 -13.34 -1.83 35.01
C ASP A 58 -12.41 -2.87 34.34
N ILE A 59 -11.09 -2.70 34.44
CA ILE A 59 -10.11 -3.58 33.79
C ILE A 59 -10.18 -5.00 34.35
N HIS A 60 -10.19 -5.97 33.45
CA HIS A 60 -10.18 -7.39 33.78
C HIS A 60 -9.49 -8.20 32.66
N TRP A 61 -9.21 -9.48 32.90
CA TRP A 61 -8.48 -10.34 31.97
C TRP A 61 -9.07 -10.41 30.55
N GLY A 62 -10.39 -10.29 30.40
CA GLY A 62 -11.02 -10.16 29.07
C GLY A 62 -10.49 -8.96 28.25
N HIS A 63 -10.36 -7.78 28.86
CA HIS A 63 -9.79 -6.59 28.21
C HIS A 63 -8.33 -6.81 27.80
N VAL A 64 -7.55 -7.46 28.67
CA VAL A 64 -6.15 -7.81 28.38
C VAL A 64 -6.08 -8.73 27.16
N GLY A 65 -6.94 -9.75 27.08
CA GLY A 65 -7.02 -10.65 25.93
C GLY A 65 -7.35 -9.91 24.63
N THR A 66 -8.30 -8.97 24.66
CA THR A 66 -8.64 -8.13 23.49
C THR A 66 -7.45 -7.29 23.03
N LEU A 67 -6.74 -6.63 23.95
CA LEU A 67 -5.56 -5.82 23.59
C LEU A 67 -4.40 -6.68 23.08
N ALA A 68 -4.22 -7.89 23.60
CA ALA A 68 -3.23 -8.84 23.09
C ALA A 68 -3.51 -9.18 21.61
N THR A 69 -4.77 -9.44 21.25
CA THR A 69 -5.16 -9.67 19.85
C THR A 69 -4.87 -8.46 18.96
N TYR A 70 -5.15 -7.24 19.43
CA TYR A 70 -4.84 -6.03 18.65
C TYR A 70 -3.33 -5.85 18.45
N ALA A 71 -2.53 -6.09 19.49
CA ALA A 71 -1.08 -6.02 19.41
C ALA A 71 -0.50 -7.04 18.41
N GLU A 72 -1.00 -8.29 18.42
CA GLU A 72 -0.58 -9.33 17.47
C GLU A 72 -0.88 -8.96 16.02
N LEU A 73 -2.05 -8.38 15.74
CA LEU A 73 -2.43 -7.94 14.40
C LEU A 73 -1.53 -6.80 13.91
N LEU A 74 -1.29 -5.79 14.75
CA LEU A 74 -0.39 -4.69 14.43
C LEU A 74 1.04 -5.18 14.21
N LYS A 75 1.53 -6.09 15.08
CA LYS A 75 2.84 -6.70 14.93
C LYS A 75 2.98 -7.40 13.58
N ARG A 76 2.02 -8.21 13.17
CA ARG A 76 2.05 -8.91 11.87
C ARG A 76 2.12 -7.93 10.68
N ILE A 77 1.42 -6.80 10.76
CA ILE A 77 1.46 -5.76 9.72
C ILE A 77 2.84 -5.09 9.69
N THR A 78 3.39 -4.74 10.86
CA THR A 78 4.72 -4.14 10.98
C THR A 78 5.81 -5.10 10.49
N ASP A 79 5.82 -6.34 10.96
CA ASP A 79 6.77 -7.38 10.54
C ASP A 79 6.77 -7.54 9.01
N ALA A 80 5.58 -7.56 8.39
CA ALA A 80 5.44 -7.66 6.94
C ALA A 80 5.91 -6.39 6.20
N ALA A 81 5.74 -5.20 6.79
CA ALA A 81 6.17 -3.93 6.19
C ALA A 81 7.69 -3.74 6.26
N PHE A 82 8.33 -4.23 7.32
CA PHE A 82 9.76 -4.06 7.59
C PHE A 82 10.61 -5.30 7.30
N HIS A 83 10.00 -6.40 6.87
CA HIS A 83 10.65 -7.70 6.64
C HIS A 83 11.30 -8.29 7.91
N GLU A 84 10.82 -7.88 9.09
CA GLU A 84 11.38 -8.29 10.39
C GLU A 84 11.05 -9.75 10.77
N GLY A 85 10.26 -10.44 9.94
CA GLY A 85 9.99 -11.88 10.03
C GLY A 85 10.91 -12.77 9.17
N GLU A 86 11.71 -12.19 8.26
CA GLU A 86 12.64 -12.95 7.39
C GLU A 86 14.10 -12.96 7.88
N HIS A 87 14.41 -12.27 8.99
CA HIS A 87 15.73 -12.31 9.62
C HIS A 87 15.62 -12.46 11.14
N ALA A 88 15.28 -13.66 11.58
CA ALA A 88 15.64 -14.16 12.90
C ALA A 88 16.58 -15.37 12.69
N ASP A 89 17.83 -15.07 12.32
CA ASP A 89 18.97 -15.97 12.54
C ASP A 89 19.56 -15.69 13.94
#